data_AF-A0A8J7PF14-F1
#
_entry.id   AF-A0A8J7PF14-F1
#
_cell.length_a   1.000
_cell.length_b   1.000
_cell.length_c   1.000
_cell.angle_alpha   90.00
_cell.angle_beta   90.00
_cell.angle_gamma   90.00
#
_symmetry.space_group_name_H-M   'P 1'
#
loop_
_entity.id
_entity.type
_entity.pdbx_description
1 polymer ?
#
loop_
_entity_poly.entity_id
_entity_poly.type
_entity_poly.pdbx_seq_one_letter_code
_entity_poly.pdbx_strand_id
1 'polypeptide(L)'
;MSIFDNVINTVAKEVGKVQERSQEMMQGFNLNSQVRELERKKNAKLMEIGRVIFDKYEHDKEVNEEKLKELVAEAAAFDHEIAVLQAEIDQLKVKNDPDATPSQKAEAKAGYSASPGFTCPACGAPANKEKSFCPSCGASTKGESKNGGSHSSSGSSSSSGSDGTEEVEVEAEQA
;
A
#
# COMPACT_ATOMS: atom_id res chain seq x y z
N MET A 1 33.62 -14.86 43.54
CA MET A 1 33.62 -14.65 42.08
C MET A 1 32.19 -14.71 41.58
N SER A 2 31.46 -13.58 41.52
CA SER A 2 30.04 -13.60 41.08
C SER A 2 29.60 -12.33 40.36
N ILE A 3 30.54 -11.57 39.80
CA ILE A 3 30.25 -10.31 39.08
C ILE A 3 30.35 -10.52 37.56
N PHE A 4 31.15 -11.49 37.11
CA PHE A 4 31.37 -11.77 35.68
C PHE A 4 30.20 -12.53 35.02
N ASP A 5 29.47 -13.39 35.73
CA ASP A 5 28.37 -14.18 35.13
C ASP A 5 27.13 -13.35 34.76
N ASN A 6 26.85 -12.27 35.50
CA ASN A 6 25.75 -11.37 35.16
C ASN A 6 26.11 -10.45 33.97
N VAL A 7 27.38 -10.09 33.82
CA VAL A 7 27.87 -9.29 32.69
C VAL A 7 27.91 -10.13 31.42
N ILE A 8 28.40 -11.38 31.49
CA ILE A 8 28.46 -12.28 30.33
C ILE A 8 27.05 -12.64 29.82
N ASN A 9 26.08 -12.88 30.72
CA ASN A 9 24.69 -13.13 30.32
C ASN A 9 23.98 -11.88 29.75
N THR A 10 24.37 -10.68 30.18
CA THR A 10 23.81 -9.41 29.66
C THR A 10 24.42 -9.06 28.30
N VAL A 11 25.74 -9.22 28.15
CA VAL A 11 26.45 -9.03 26.88
C VAL A 11 25.99 -10.05 25.83
N ALA A 12 25.73 -11.32 26.21
CA ALA A 12 25.18 -12.32 25.29
C ALA A 12 23.77 -11.94 24.79
N LYS A 13 22.92 -11.36 25.65
CA LYS A 13 21.60 -10.85 25.26
C LYS A 13 21.66 -9.58 24.40
N GLU A 14 22.70 -8.78 24.53
CA GLU A 14 22.89 -7.56 23.72
C GLU A 14 23.52 -7.86 22.35
N VAL A 15 24.50 -8.77 22.28
CA VAL A 15 25.11 -9.20 21.01
C VAL A 15 24.08 -9.91 20.12
N GLY A 16 23.19 -10.74 20.70
CA GLY A 16 22.11 -11.39 19.97
C GLY A 16 21.13 -10.41 19.33
N LYS A 17 20.74 -9.34 20.04
CA LYS A 17 19.84 -8.30 19.53
C LYS A 17 20.45 -7.47 18.40
N VAL A 18 21.76 -7.27 18.40
CA VAL A 18 22.47 -6.56 17.31
C VAL A 18 22.51 -7.43 16.06
N GLN A 19 22.80 -8.73 16.21
CA GLN A 19 22.82 -9.67 15.09
C GLN A 19 21.44 -9.83 14.43
N GLU A 20 20.38 -9.94 15.23
CA GLU A 20 18.99 -10.07 14.76
C GLU A 20 18.53 -8.81 14.00
N ARG A 21 18.81 -7.61 14.53
CA ARG A 21 18.53 -6.33 13.84
C ARG A 21 19.24 -6.20 12.50
N SER A 22 20.49 -6.65 12.40
CA SER A 22 21.23 -6.65 11.12
C SER A 22 20.60 -7.59 10.10
N GLN A 23 20.08 -8.75 10.52
CA GLN A 23 19.41 -9.70 9.63
C GLN A 23 18.07 -9.17 9.12
N GLU A 24 17.25 -8.57 9.99
CA GLU A 24 15.96 -7.99 9.60
C GLU A 24 16.13 -6.76 8.68
N MET A 25 17.17 -5.95 8.89
CA MET A 25 17.51 -4.84 8.00
C MET A 25 17.88 -5.33 6.59
N MET A 26 18.64 -6.43 6.48
CA MET A 26 18.96 -7.06 5.19
C MET A 26 17.71 -7.63 4.51
N GLN A 27 16.77 -8.22 5.26
CA GLN A 27 15.49 -8.68 4.72
C GLN A 27 14.69 -7.51 4.14
N GLY A 28 14.58 -6.39 4.86
CA GLY A 28 13.93 -5.19 4.35
C GLY A 28 14.57 -4.62 3.09
N PHE A 29 15.90 -4.65 2.98
CA PHE A 29 16.61 -4.24 1.77
C PHE A 29 16.32 -5.17 0.58
N ASN A 30 16.33 -6.49 0.80
CA ASN A 30 16.04 -7.47 -0.25
C ASN A 30 14.59 -7.32 -0.76
N LEU A 31 13.62 -7.19 0.15
CA LEU A 31 12.22 -6.96 -0.21
C LEU A 31 12.06 -5.66 -1.02
N ASN A 32 12.73 -4.56 -0.63
CA ASN A 32 12.71 -3.32 -1.41
C ASN A 32 13.29 -3.49 -2.83
N SER A 33 14.34 -4.30 -2.98
CA SER A 33 14.88 -4.61 -4.31
C SER A 33 13.88 -5.41 -5.15
N GLN A 34 13.16 -6.37 -4.54
CA GLN A 34 12.13 -7.14 -5.23
C GLN A 34 10.95 -6.27 -5.66
N VAL A 35 10.50 -5.34 -4.80
CA VAL A 35 9.46 -4.35 -5.17
C VAL A 35 9.88 -3.56 -6.41
N ARG A 36 11.10 -3.02 -6.44
CA ARG A 36 11.61 -2.27 -7.60
C ARG A 36 11.70 -3.11 -8.88
N GLU A 37 12.05 -4.38 -8.76
CA GLU A 37 12.09 -5.33 -9.88
C GLU A 37 10.67 -5.54 -10.45
N LEU A 38 9.69 -5.80 -9.59
CA LEU A 38 8.30 -6.00 -9.98
C LEU A 38 7.67 -4.73 -10.56
N GLU A 39 7.99 -3.55 -10.01
CA GLU A 39 7.56 -2.26 -10.56
C GLU A 39 8.05 -2.06 -11.99
N ARG A 40 9.31 -2.43 -12.27
CA ARG A 40 9.85 -2.39 -13.64
C ARG A 40 9.11 -3.34 -14.58
N LYS A 41 8.84 -4.57 -14.14
CA LYS A 41 8.09 -5.57 -14.92
C LYS A 41 6.66 -5.09 -15.21
N LYS A 42 5.99 -4.54 -14.20
CA LYS A 42 4.67 -3.90 -14.37
C LYS A 42 4.71 -2.78 -15.39
N ASN A 43 5.67 -1.86 -15.28
CA ASN A 43 5.80 -0.74 -16.21
C ASN A 43 6.05 -1.20 -17.65
N ALA A 44 6.82 -2.27 -17.84
CA ALA A 44 6.99 -2.88 -19.16
C ALA A 44 5.65 -3.41 -19.72
N LYS A 45 4.84 -4.10 -18.91
CA LYS A 45 3.50 -4.57 -19.32
C LYS A 45 2.54 -3.43 -19.63
N LEU A 46 2.55 -2.35 -18.84
CA LEU A 46 1.75 -1.17 -19.10
C LEU A 46 2.15 -0.49 -20.42
N MET A 47 3.44 -0.46 -20.77
CA MET A 47 3.89 0.01 -22.08
C MET A 47 3.40 -0.90 -23.22
N GLU A 48 3.42 -2.23 -23.05
CA GLU A 48 2.87 -3.17 -24.04
C GLU A 48 1.37 -2.94 -24.26
N ILE A 49 0.59 -2.82 -23.18
CA ILE A 49 -0.83 -2.49 -23.22
C ILE A 49 -1.06 -1.17 -23.97
N GLY A 50 -0.30 -0.13 -23.59
CA GLY A 50 -0.38 1.19 -24.22
C GLY A 50 -0.11 1.13 -25.72
N ARG A 51 0.89 0.36 -26.15
CA ARG A 51 1.19 0.14 -27.59
C ARG A 51 0.05 -0.55 -28.32
N VAL A 52 -0.52 -1.61 -27.74
CA VAL A 52 -1.65 -2.33 -28.35
C VAL A 52 -2.85 -1.41 -28.54
N ILE A 53 -3.17 -0.59 -27.54
CA ILE A 53 -4.28 0.36 -27.62
C ILE A 53 -3.95 1.51 -28.59
N PHE A 54 -2.73 2.02 -28.57
CA PHE A 54 -2.30 3.10 -29.46
C PHE A 54 -2.38 2.69 -30.93
N ASP A 55 -1.84 1.52 -31.28
CA ASP A 55 -1.90 0.95 -32.63
C ASP A 55 -3.34 0.80 -33.15
N LYS A 56 -4.30 0.52 -32.26
CA LYS A 56 -5.73 0.48 -32.61
C LYS A 56 -6.23 1.81 -33.13
N TYR A 57 -5.86 2.90 -32.49
CA TYR A 57 -6.41 4.23 -32.78
C TYR A 57 -5.59 5.00 -33.81
N GLU A 58 -4.26 4.80 -33.87
CA GLU A 58 -3.39 5.47 -34.84
C GLU A 58 -3.41 4.77 -36.21
N HIS A 59 -3.50 3.44 -36.22
CA HIS A 59 -3.32 2.63 -37.42
C HIS A 59 -4.53 1.74 -37.77
N ASP A 60 -5.66 1.91 -37.07
CA ASP A 60 -6.90 1.14 -37.27
C ASP A 60 -6.67 -0.38 -37.22
N LYS A 61 -5.69 -0.83 -36.41
CA LYS A 61 -5.39 -2.26 -36.26
C LYS A 61 -6.41 -2.93 -35.34
N GLU A 62 -6.81 -4.14 -35.72
CA GLU A 62 -7.62 -4.98 -34.83
C GLU A 62 -6.82 -5.37 -33.58
N VAL A 63 -7.44 -5.14 -32.42
CA VAL A 63 -6.89 -5.56 -31.15
C VAL A 63 -7.41 -6.95 -30.82
N ASN A 64 -6.48 -7.87 -30.59
CA ASN A 64 -6.84 -9.15 -29.99
C ASN A 64 -7.21 -8.92 -28.51
N GLU A 65 -8.51 -8.96 -28.22
CA GLU A 65 -9.03 -8.74 -26.87
C GLU A 65 -8.57 -9.78 -25.85
N GLU A 66 -8.37 -11.04 -26.26
CA GLU A 66 -7.89 -12.10 -25.36
C GLU A 66 -6.47 -11.77 -24.89
N LYS A 67 -5.59 -11.43 -25.83
CA LYS A 67 -4.22 -11.02 -25.54
C LYS A 67 -4.18 -9.76 -24.67
N LEU A 68 -5.06 -8.79 -24.93
CA LEU A 68 -5.13 -7.58 -24.10
C LEU A 68 -5.57 -7.90 -22.67
N LYS A 69 -6.55 -8.77 -22.50
CA LYS A 69 -7.01 -9.25 -21.17
C LYS A 69 -5.88 -9.95 -20.42
N GLU A 70 -5.09 -10.78 -21.10
CA GLU A 70 -3.92 -11.44 -20.51
C GLU A 70 -2.87 -10.45 -20.04
N LEU A 71 -2.51 -9.45 -20.87
CA LEU A 71 -1.54 -8.42 -20.49
C LEU A 71 -2.01 -7.60 -19.27
N VAL A 72 -3.30 -7.26 -19.22
CA VAL A 72 -3.89 -6.55 -18.09
C VAL A 72 -3.89 -7.40 -16.82
N ALA A 73 -4.24 -8.69 -16.94
CA ALA A 73 -4.23 -9.62 -15.81
C ALA A 73 -2.81 -9.79 -15.24
N GLU A 74 -1.79 -9.86 -16.10
CA GLU A 74 -0.38 -9.96 -15.69
C GLU A 74 0.09 -8.68 -14.96
N ALA A 75 -0.27 -7.50 -15.48
CA ALA A 75 0.05 -6.24 -14.81
C ALA A 75 -0.64 -6.14 -13.42
N ALA A 76 -1.90 -6.57 -13.32
CA ALA A 76 -2.64 -6.60 -12.06
C ALA A 76 -2.06 -7.61 -11.05
N ALA A 77 -1.52 -8.74 -11.53
CA ALA A 77 -0.81 -9.69 -10.68
C ALA A 77 0.46 -9.08 -10.08
N PHE A 78 1.25 -8.33 -10.88
CA PHE A 78 2.41 -7.60 -10.35
C PHE A 78 2.01 -6.54 -9.31
N ASP A 79 0.91 -5.82 -9.50
CA ASP A 79 0.39 -4.88 -8.48
C ASP A 79 0.04 -5.60 -7.16
N HIS A 80 -0.56 -6.78 -7.25
CA HIS A 80 -0.88 -7.59 -6.06
C HIS A 80 0.40 -8.01 -5.32
N GLU A 81 1.39 -8.55 -6.03
CA GLU A 81 2.67 -8.96 -5.45
C GLU A 81 3.42 -7.79 -4.82
N ILE A 82 3.50 -6.64 -5.51
CA ILE A 82 4.13 -5.41 -4.99
C ILE A 82 3.48 -5.00 -3.66
N ALA A 83 2.16 -5.01 -3.59
CA ALA A 83 1.46 -4.58 -2.39
C ALA A 83 1.62 -5.57 -1.22
N VAL A 84 1.72 -6.87 -1.50
CA VAL A 84 2.04 -7.88 -0.47
C VAL A 84 3.44 -7.63 0.11
N LEU A 85 4.44 -7.45 -0.76
CA LEU A 85 5.82 -7.17 -0.33
C LEU A 85 5.92 -5.83 0.41
N GLN A 86 5.20 -4.80 -0.04
CA GLN A 86 5.16 -3.50 0.62
C GLN A 86 4.57 -3.59 2.02
N ALA A 87 3.49 -4.37 2.20
CA ALA A 87 2.91 -4.63 3.51
C ALA A 87 3.89 -5.38 4.43
N GLU A 88 4.68 -6.32 3.92
CA GLU A 88 5.71 -7.01 4.69
C GLU A 88 6.85 -6.06 5.12
N ILE A 89 7.29 -5.18 4.22
CA ILE A 89 8.27 -4.13 4.51
C ILE A 89 7.75 -3.21 5.62
N ASP A 90 6.50 -2.78 5.56
CA ASP A 90 5.94 -1.85 6.54
C ASP A 90 5.75 -2.53 7.92
N GLN A 91 5.40 -3.82 7.94
CA GLN A 91 5.43 -4.61 9.17
C GLN A 91 6.84 -4.71 9.76
N LEU A 92 7.86 -4.94 8.93
CA LEU A 92 9.26 -5.00 9.37
C LEU A 92 9.74 -3.66 9.93
N LYS A 93 9.35 -2.53 9.32
CA LYS A 93 9.66 -1.19 9.82
C LYS A 93 9.03 -0.96 11.19
N VAL A 94 7.73 -1.23 11.37
CA VAL A 94 7.03 -1.02 12.65
C VAL A 94 7.56 -1.93 13.75
N LYS A 95 7.95 -3.18 13.43
CA LYS A 95 8.61 -4.08 14.38
C LYS A 95 9.95 -3.53 14.87
N ASN A 96 10.72 -2.94 13.97
CA ASN A 96 12.07 -2.42 14.24
C ASN A 96 12.11 -0.99 14.80
N ASP A 97 11.01 -0.25 14.69
CA ASP A 97 10.92 1.11 15.18
C ASP A 97 10.99 1.14 16.73
N PRO A 98 11.97 1.85 17.31
CA PRO A 98 12.14 1.94 18.77
C PRO A 98 11.06 2.78 19.44
N ASP A 99 10.42 3.69 18.70
CA ASP A 99 9.38 4.62 19.18
C ASP A 99 7.96 4.14 18.86
N ALA A 100 7.81 3.03 18.12
CA ALA A 100 6.51 2.44 17.82
C ALA A 100 5.75 2.10 19.10
N THR A 101 4.53 2.64 19.18
CA THR A 101 3.60 2.43 20.29
C THR A 101 3.20 0.95 20.41
N PRO A 102 2.77 0.50 21.61
CA PRO A 102 2.25 -0.86 21.80
C PRO A 102 1.09 -1.20 20.85
N SER A 103 0.24 -0.21 20.53
CA SER A 103 -0.86 -0.35 19.57
C SER A 103 -0.34 -0.62 18.15
N GLN A 104 0.64 0.16 17.67
CA GLN A 104 1.25 -0.06 16.35
C GLN A 104 1.95 -1.42 16.23
N LYS A 105 2.62 -1.87 17.30
CA LYS A 105 3.20 -3.21 17.36
C LYS A 105 2.12 -4.31 17.39
N ALA A 106 0.98 -4.06 18.02
CA ALA A 106 -0.16 -4.99 18.01
C ALA A 106 -0.82 -5.08 16.63
N GLU A 107 -0.97 -3.95 15.92
CA GLU A 107 -1.50 -3.89 14.55
C GLU A 107 -0.58 -4.59 13.55
N ALA A 108 0.74 -4.37 13.65
CA ALA A 108 1.72 -5.09 12.83
C ALA A 108 1.76 -6.59 13.13
N LYS A 109 1.37 -7.02 14.35
CA LYS A 109 1.23 -8.43 14.75
C LYS A 109 -0.13 -9.04 14.40
N ALA A 110 -1.17 -8.22 14.24
CA ALA A 110 -2.53 -8.67 13.91
C ALA A 110 -2.62 -9.28 12.50
N GLY A 111 -1.56 -9.18 11.69
CA GLY A 111 -1.34 -10.06 10.55
C GLY A 111 -2.40 -9.89 9.47
N TYR A 112 -2.60 -8.65 9.00
CA TYR A 112 -3.37 -8.43 7.79
C TYR A 112 -2.59 -8.94 6.58
N SER A 113 -2.94 -10.13 6.10
CA SER A 113 -2.48 -10.67 4.82
C SER A 113 -3.56 -10.46 3.76
N ALA A 114 -3.24 -9.84 2.63
CA ALA A 114 -4.17 -9.78 1.52
C ALA A 114 -4.48 -11.20 1.01
N SER A 115 -5.73 -11.48 0.68
CA SER A 115 -6.09 -12.74 0.04
C SER A 115 -5.57 -12.71 -1.41
N PRO A 116 -4.91 -13.78 -1.89
CA PRO A 116 -4.49 -13.88 -3.29
C PRO A 116 -5.67 -13.65 -4.24
N GLY A 117 -5.51 -12.74 -5.20
CA GLY A 117 -6.53 -12.46 -6.21
C GLY A 117 -7.79 -11.74 -5.70
N PHE A 118 -7.78 -11.15 -4.49
CA PHE A 118 -8.86 -10.30 -4.02
C PHE A 118 -8.41 -8.85 -3.84
N THR A 119 -9.18 -7.94 -4.43
CA THR A 119 -9.02 -6.50 -4.30
C THR A 119 -10.25 -5.89 -3.65
N CYS A 120 -10.05 -4.80 -2.94
CA CYS A 120 -11.11 -4.01 -2.35
C CYS A 120 -12.00 -3.45 -3.48
N PRO A 121 -13.32 -3.67 -3.47
CA PRO A 121 -14.20 -3.15 -4.51
C PRO A 121 -14.34 -1.61 -4.47
N ALA A 122 -13.97 -0.97 -3.36
CA ALA A 122 -14.08 0.48 -3.19
C ALA A 122 -12.85 1.25 -3.70
N CYS A 123 -11.64 0.73 -3.48
CA CYS A 123 -10.39 1.44 -3.82
C CYS A 123 -9.42 0.66 -4.70
N GLY A 124 -9.69 -0.60 -5.01
CA GLY A 124 -8.82 -1.45 -5.82
C GLY A 124 -7.57 -2.00 -5.09
N ALA A 125 -7.28 -1.54 -3.87
CA ALA A 125 -6.16 -2.05 -3.10
C ALA A 125 -6.34 -3.54 -2.75
N PRO A 126 -5.27 -4.36 -2.72
CA PRO A 126 -5.37 -5.76 -2.33
C PRO A 126 -5.96 -5.90 -0.94
N ALA A 127 -6.97 -6.76 -0.84
CA ALA A 127 -7.78 -6.89 0.37
C ALA A 127 -7.75 -8.32 0.89
N ASN A 128 -8.15 -8.50 2.15
CA ASN A 128 -8.43 -9.81 2.71
C ASN A 128 -9.95 -10.06 2.70
N LYS A 129 -10.42 -11.12 2.02
CA LYS A 129 -11.84 -11.50 1.97
C LYS A 129 -12.41 -11.85 3.35
N GLU A 130 -11.57 -12.33 4.25
CA GLU A 130 -11.94 -12.78 5.59
C GLU A 130 -12.01 -11.63 6.60
N LYS A 131 -11.39 -10.49 6.30
CA LYS A 131 -11.43 -9.32 7.19
C LYS A 131 -12.65 -8.48 6.84
N SER A 132 -13.15 -7.72 7.81
CA SER A 132 -14.38 -6.93 7.64
C SER A 132 -14.15 -5.60 6.95
N PHE A 133 -12.93 -5.05 7.03
CA PHE A 133 -12.59 -3.72 6.53
C PHE A 133 -11.28 -3.72 5.77
N CYS A 134 -11.20 -2.86 4.76
CA CYS A 134 -9.97 -2.57 4.04
C CYS A 134 -9.10 -1.60 4.86
N PRO A 135 -7.84 -1.92 5.17
CA PRO A 135 -6.95 -1.02 5.92
C PRO A 135 -6.52 0.20 5.09
N SER A 136 -6.61 0.15 3.75
CA SER A 136 -6.22 1.26 2.88
C SER A 136 -7.28 2.35 2.76
N CYS A 137 -8.57 2.00 2.79
CA CYS A 137 -9.66 2.96 2.56
C CYS A 137 -10.79 2.91 3.59
N GLY A 138 -10.76 1.98 4.54
CA GLY A 138 -11.80 1.79 5.55
C GLY A 138 -13.10 1.14 5.05
N ALA A 139 -13.25 0.91 3.74
CA ALA A 139 -14.47 0.31 3.18
C ALA A 139 -14.63 -1.16 3.60
N SER A 140 -15.89 -1.60 3.72
CA SER A 140 -16.21 -3.00 4.02
C SER A 140 -15.86 -3.92 2.85
N THR A 141 -15.18 -5.02 3.15
CA THR A 141 -14.71 -6.02 2.19
C THR A 141 -15.69 -7.17 1.97
N LYS A 142 -16.71 -7.30 2.84
CA LYS A 142 -17.80 -8.26 2.71
C LYS A 142 -18.99 -7.58 2.05
N GLY A 143 -19.16 -7.79 0.75
CA GLY A 143 -20.27 -7.22 0.01
C GLY A 143 -21.57 -7.98 0.26
N GLU A 144 -22.52 -7.37 0.97
CA GLU A 144 -23.96 -7.59 0.82
C GLU A 144 -24.74 -6.35 1.32
N SER A 145 -25.83 -6.06 0.62
CA SER A 145 -26.51 -4.78 0.52
C SER A 145 -27.78 -4.74 1.39
N LYS A 146 -28.01 -3.63 2.10
CA LYS A 146 -29.29 -2.90 2.36
C LYS A 146 -29.46 -2.41 3.81
N ASN A 147 -29.44 -1.07 3.90
CA ASN A 147 -30.26 -0.19 4.73
C ASN A 147 -30.00 -0.08 6.25
N GLY A 148 -29.69 1.15 6.68
CA GLY A 148 -30.02 1.67 8.01
C GLY A 148 -28.87 1.72 9.01
N GLY A 149 -28.18 2.86 9.08
CA GLY A 149 -27.22 3.12 10.14
C GLY A 149 -26.43 4.41 9.92
N SER A 150 -27.13 5.54 9.92
CA SER A 150 -26.51 6.84 10.11
C SER A 150 -25.65 6.80 11.37
N HIS A 151 -24.34 6.85 11.21
CA HIS A 151 -23.47 7.44 12.22
C HIS A 151 -22.80 8.65 11.59
N SER A 152 -23.55 9.74 11.65
CA SER A 152 -22.99 11.06 11.76
C SER A 152 -21.97 11.06 12.89
N SER A 153 -20.72 11.42 12.57
CA SER A 153 -19.89 12.17 13.48
C SER A 153 -19.59 13.52 12.83
N SER A 154 -20.61 14.39 12.84
CA SER A 154 -20.41 15.78 13.24
C SER A 154 -19.81 15.79 14.65
N GLY A 155 -18.83 16.58 15.04
CA GLY A 155 -18.10 17.63 14.37
C GLY A 155 -17.22 18.30 15.44
N SER A 156 -16.29 19.12 15.01
CA SER A 156 -15.88 20.28 15.80
C SER A 156 -15.28 21.31 14.86
N SER A 157 -16.16 22.23 14.50
CA SER A 157 -15.86 23.59 14.08
C SER A 157 -15.00 24.30 15.12
N SER A 158 -14.00 25.04 14.66
CA SER A 158 -13.63 26.32 15.24
C SER A 158 -13.25 27.28 14.12
N SER A 159 -14.14 28.24 13.92
CA SER A 159 -14.04 29.41 13.05
C SER A 159 -13.16 30.49 13.65
N SER A 160 -12.39 31.17 12.80
CA SER A 160 -12.11 32.62 12.84
C SER A 160 -11.46 32.96 11.49
N GLY A 161 -12.16 33.59 10.53
CA GLY A 161 -12.21 35.05 10.35
C GLY A 161 -10.89 35.51 9.70
N SER A 162 -10.81 36.21 8.57
CA SER A 162 -11.64 37.26 7.97
C SER A 162 -11.02 37.55 6.58
N ASP A 163 -11.82 37.69 5.52
CA ASP A 163 -12.10 38.98 4.87
C ASP A 163 -11.10 39.36 3.75
N GLY A 164 -11.62 39.73 2.58
CA GLY A 164 -10.82 40.18 1.44
C GLY A 164 -11.35 39.72 0.08
N THR A 165 -12.46 40.31 -0.34
CA THR A 165 -12.95 40.35 -1.72
C THR A 165 -11.94 41.09 -2.62
N GLU A 166 -11.67 40.58 -3.83
CA GLU A 166 -11.52 41.45 -5.00
C GLU A 166 -11.83 40.64 -6.27
N GLU A 167 -12.95 41.01 -6.87
CA GLU A 167 -13.43 40.60 -8.18
C GLU A 167 -12.62 41.35 -9.24
N VAL A 168 -12.18 40.66 -10.29
CA VAL A 168 -11.84 41.31 -11.56
C VAL A 168 -12.23 40.37 -12.72
N GLU A 169 -13.46 40.54 -13.21
CA GLU A 169 -13.82 40.42 -14.64
C GLU A 169 -13.16 41.62 -15.35
N VAL A 170 -12.54 41.55 -16.53
CA VAL A 170 -12.96 41.18 -17.91
C VAL A 170 -11.64 41.21 -18.73
N GLU A 171 -11.44 40.72 -19.95
CA GLU A 171 -12.28 40.50 -21.13
C GLU A 171 -11.46 39.65 -22.12
N ALA A 172 -12.15 38.96 -23.03
CA ALA A 172 -11.56 38.24 -24.14
C ALA A 172 -11.25 39.20 -25.30
N GLU A 173 -10.12 39.00 -26.01
CA GLU A 173 -10.10 39.28 -27.45
C GLU A 173 -9.07 38.39 -28.18
N GLN A 174 -9.55 37.75 -29.25
CA GLN A 174 -8.77 37.03 -30.25
C GLN A 174 -8.32 38.03 -31.31
N ALA A 175 -7.07 37.93 -31.75
CA ALA A 175 -6.63 38.29 -33.10
C ALA A 175 -5.39 37.46 -33.46
#